data_AF-A0A517TMC8-F1
#
_entry.id   AF-A0A517TMC8-F1
#
_cell.length_a   1.000
_cell.length_b   1.000
_cell.length_c   1.000
_cell.angle_alpha   90.00
_cell.angle_beta   90.00
_cell.angle_gamma   90.00
#
_symmetry.space_group_name_H-M   'P 1'
#
loop_
_entity.id
_entity.type
_entity.pdbx_description
1 polymer ?
#
loop_
_entity_poly.entity_id
_entity_poly.type
_entity_poly.pdbx_seq_one_letter_code
_entity_poly.pdbx_strand_id
1 'polypeptide(L)'
;MVRNLPGALAFAPLLVGLASAGMPSIEGARVLDGNALLHERPYVVLSPNREQVAYVSKGHVVFCNVLDPQPKRLGAVPGSWTEILARPENAHALGNSHVLLKKLGREERSAFYNKLSRVVDLQWTHDSESVVWGLQRFVEGDVPADPRQPPSRVGQTEYWIATTAGEKRPMLTTRRGGARITRDRRYSVANAHSKALIWDLKANRPRATPYLRLTASSTSDRWIGLEKDTRQLVILDADFEVVQRFEEFMPKLTFGSELLWSPDERYALLRNQIGFDHYSNWKGFCLDLETGEKLPLEGWFMREDFAFTGRGDEFYRCGVSGKRNPQVTATIVTGAHFTLYPSLIAEPIRLLEVQYGTRNHNAAPSSPGPYGVFASADAECFLLCQSGPGNNRWEWRWRLCDREGALRPLAPEAPDLAAPSVRIAGFAKGDREVIAYDRTGLFALPVSPPGAKSTSAPSP
;
A
#
# COMPACT_ATOMS: atom_id res chain seq x y z
N MET A 1 -57.91 -25.16 37.32
CA MET A 1 -58.48 -24.55 36.10
C MET A 1 -57.98 -23.11 36.00
N VAL A 2 -56.93 -22.87 35.22
CA VAL A 2 -56.43 -21.53 34.88
C VAL A 2 -56.36 -21.51 33.35
N ARG A 3 -57.09 -20.60 32.71
CA ARG A 3 -57.11 -20.43 31.24
C ARG A 3 -56.46 -19.10 30.86
N ASN A 4 -55.40 -19.23 30.06
CA ASN A 4 -55.01 -18.43 28.89
C ASN A 4 -54.64 -16.93 29.02
N LEU A 5 -53.33 -16.69 28.86
CA LEU A 5 -52.67 -15.62 28.08
C LEU A 5 -53.25 -15.49 26.63
N PRO A 6 -53.04 -14.40 25.85
CA PRO A 6 -51.75 -13.72 25.67
C PRO A 6 -51.75 -12.19 25.44
N GLY A 7 -50.56 -11.57 25.46
CA GLY A 7 -50.37 -10.23 24.87
C GLY A 7 -49.19 -9.40 25.39
N ALA A 8 -48.00 -9.98 25.57
CA ALA A 8 -46.79 -9.19 25.76
C ALA A 8 -46.29 -8.69 24.41
N LEU A 9 -46.46 -7.39 24.14
CA LEU A 9 -45.85 -6.68 23.03
C LEU A 9 -44.32 -6.66 23.23
N ALA A 10 -43.63 -7.54 22.51
CA ALA A 10 -42.19 -7.49 22.35
C ALA A 10 -41.83 -6.28 21.48
N PHE A 11 -41.10 -5.32 22.05
CA PHE A 11 -40.38 -4.29 21.28
C PHE A 11 -39.24 -4.98 20.51
N ALA A 12 -39.48 -5.28 19.24
CA ALA A 12 -38.42 -5.58 18.31
C ALA A 12 -37.55 -4.33 18.13
N PRO A 13 -36.22 -4.40 18.27
CA PRO A 13 -35.37 -3.30 17.82
C PRO A 13 -35.53 -3.19 16.30
N LEU A 14 -36.06 -2.06 15.85
CA LEU A 14 -36.03 -1.65 14.45
C LEU A 14 -34.55 -1.61 14.03
N LEU A 15 -34.08 -2.69 13.40
CA LEU A 15 -32.93 -2.69 12.51
C LEU A 15 -33.29 -1.74 11.38
N VAL A 16 -32.98 -0.45 11.57
CA VAL A 16 -32.90 0.50 10.46
C VAL A 16 -31.75 0.01 9.61
N GLY A 17 -32.09 -0.81 8.61
CA GLY A 17 -31.25 -1.07 7.47
C GLY A 17 -30.97 0.27 6.81
N LEU A 18 -29.82 0.85 7.14
CA LEU A 18 -29.14 1.73 6.21
C LEU A 18 -28.94 0.87 4.97
N ALA A 19 -29.78 1.11 3.96
CA ALA A 19 -29.59 0.56 2.63
C ALA A 19 -28.12 0.77 2.28
N SER A 20 -27.38 -0.34 2.15
CA SER A 20 -26.08 -0.33 1.48
C SER A 20 -26.33 0.39 0.16
N ALA A 21 -25.74 1.57 -0.03
CA ALA A 21 -25.55 2.08 -1.38
C ALA A 21 -24.91 0.92 -2.15
N GLY A 22 -25.71 0.33 -3.05
CA GLY A 22 -25.51 -1.06 -3.48
C GLY A 22 -24.08 -1.26 -3.93
N MET A 23 -23.40 -2.26 -3.38
CA MET A 23 -22.17 -2.74 -3.98
C MET A 23 -22.47 -2.97 -5.47
N PRO A 24 -21.60 -2.52 -6.40
CA PRO A 24 -21.83 -2.79 -7.81
C PRO A 24 -22.02 -4.30 -7.96
N SER A 25 -23.10 -4.71 -8.63
CA SER A 25 -23.37 -6.12 -8.91
C SER A 25 -22.42 -6.59 -9.99
N ILE A 26 -21.14 -6.68 -9.64
CA ILE A 26 -20.11 -7.17 -10.54
C ILE A 26 -20.35 -8.66 -10.69
N GLU A 27 -20.72 -9.08 -11.90
CA GLU A 27 -21.00 -10.47 -12.20
C GLU A 27 -19.80 -11.36 -11.83
N GLY A 28 -20.06 -12.45 -11.10
CA GLY A 28 -19.03 -13.36 -10.61
C GLY A 28 -18.20 -12.84 -9.43
N ALA A 29 -18.42 -11.61 -8.96
CA ALA A 29 -17.76 -11.10 -7.75
C ALA A 29 -18.34 -11.77 -6.50
N ARG A 30 -17.45 -12.19 -5.61
CA ARG A 30 -17.81 -12.79 -4.32
C ARG A 30 -17.55 -11.80 -3.20
N VAL A 31 -18.59 -11.48 -2.43
CA VAL A 31 -18.49 -10.53 -1.31
C VAL A 31 -17.67 -11.15 -0.17
N LEU A 32 -16.64 -10.44 0.29
CA LEU A 32 -15.83 -10.84 1.45
C LEU A 32 -16.27 -10.11 2.73
N ASP A 33 -16.57 -8.82 2.61
CA ASP A 33 -17.23 -8.02 3.65
C ASP A 33 -18.07 -6.92 2.98
N GLY A 34 -19.38 -7.15 2.89
CA GLY A 34 -20.33 -6.19 2.31
C GLY A 34 -20.74 -5.07 3.27
N ASN A 35 -20.22 -5.07 4.49
CA ASN A 35 -20.50 -4.07 5.52
C ASN A 35 -19.23 -3.33 5.95
N ALA A 36 -18.17 -3.43 5.15
CA ALA A 36 -16.93 -2.72 5.41
C ALA A 36 -17.14 -1.20 5.24
N LEU A 37 -16.35 -0.42 5.96
CA LEU A 37 -16.27 1.02 5.74
C LEU A 37 -14.79 1.37 5.60
N LEU A 38 -14.34 1.47 4.35
CA LEU A 38 -12.93 1.59 4.02
C LEU A 38 -12.59 3.05 3.67
N HIS A 39 -11.52 3.54 4.28
CA HIS A 39 -10.94 4.84 3.94
C HIS A 39 -9.68 4.65 3.10
N GLU A 40 -9.22 5.72 2.46
CA GLU A 40 -8.15 5.65 1.48
C GLU A 40 -6.81 5.15 2.04
N ARG A 41 -6.55 5.27 3.35
CA ARG A 41 -5.34 4.76 4.01
C ARG A 41 -5.60 4.34 5.47
N PRO A 42 -4.98 3.25 5.97
CA PRO A 42 -4.11 2.32 5.25
C PRO A 42 -4.92 1.53 4.21
N TYR A 43 -4.24 1.11 3.14
CA TYR A 43 -4.86 0.26 2.13
C TYR A 43 -5.11 -1.14 2.71
N VAL A 44 -6.06 -1.88 2.13
CA VAL A 44 -6.26 -3.30 2.43
C VAL A 44 -4.97 -4.06 2.11
N VAL A 45 -4.55 -4.97 2.99
CA VAL A 45 -3.34 -5.77 2.80
C VAL A 45 -3.64 -7.27 2.82
N LEU A 46 -3.02 -8.01 1.90
CA LEU A 46 -3.09 -9.47 1.83
C LEU A 46 -2.02 -10.11 2.71
N SER A 47 -2.34 -11.25 3.30
CA SER A 47 -1.36 -12.09 3.99
C SER A 47 -0.34 -12.66 3.00
N PRO A 48 0.89 -13.00 3.43
CA PRO A 48 1.91 -13.61 2.57
C PRO A 48 1.42 -14.86 1.83
N ASN A 49 0.63 -15.72 2.48
CA ASN A 49 0.02 -16.89 1.84
C ASN A 49 -1.18 -16.55 0.94
N ARG A 50 -1.62 -15.28 0.91
CA ARG A 50 -2.73 -14.76 0.11
C ARG A 50 -4.10 -15.38 0.39
N GLU A 51 -4.27 -15.95 1.59
CA GLU A 51 -5.52 -16.57 2.03
C GLU A 51 -6.34 -15.66 2.96
N GLN A 52 -5.74 -14.56 3.44
CA GLN A 52 -6.37 -13.66 4.39
C GLN A 52 -6.13 -12.20 3.98
N VAL A 53 -7.04 -11.34 4.39
CA VAL A 53 -6.96 -9.89 4.19
C VAL A 53 -7.04 -9.19 5.54
N ALA A 54 -6.32 -8.09 5.70
CA ALA A 54 -6.45 -7.19 6.84
C ALA A 54 -6.73 -5.78 6.36
N TYR A 55 -7.59 -5.07 7.09
CA TYR A 55 -8.02 -3.71 6.77
C TYR A 55 -8.53 -2.98 8.01
N VAL A 56 -8.74 -1.67 7.88
CA VAL A 56 -9.34 -0.85 8.94
C VAL A 56 -10.77 -0.51 8.55
N SER A 57 -11.74 -0.90 9.38
CA SER A 57 -13.18 -0.69 9.15
C SER A 57 -13.88 -0.36 10.45
N LYS A 58 -14.74 0.68 10.43
CA LYS A 58 -15.58 1.10 11.56
C LYS A 58 -14.84 1.16 12.90
N GLY A 59 -13.66 1.80 12.91
CA GLY A 59 -12.87 1.95 14.12
C GLY A 59 -12.13 0.70 14.58
N HIS A 60 -11.97 -0.31 13.73
CA HIS A 60 -11.27 -1.54 14.08
C HIS A 60 -10.30 -1.96 12.99
N VAL A 61 -9.18 -2.57 13.38
CA VAL A 61 -8.46 -3.48 12.50
C VAL A 61 -9.28 -4.76 12.42
N VAL A 62 -9.57 -5.19 11.20
CA VAL A 62 -10.37 -6.36 10.87
C VAL A 62 -9.52 -7.26 9.98
N PHE A 63 -9.67 -8.57 10.15
CA PHE A 63 -9.21 -9.54 9.16
C PHE A 63 -10.37 -10.38 8.64
N CYS A 64 -10.23 -10.94 7.46
CA CYS A 64 -11.20 -11.84 6.86
C CYS A 64 -10.46 -12.93 6.07
N ASN A 65 -10.91 -14.18 6.16
CA ASN A 65 -10.42 -15.26 5.32
C ASN A 65 -11.01 -15.12 3.91
N VAL A 66 -10.18 -15.30 2.88
CA VAL A 66 -10.59 -15.16 1.48
C VAL A 66 -11.51 -16.30 1.07
N LEU A 67 -11.28 -17.53 1.52
CA LEU A 67 -12.07 -18.72 1.14
C LEU A 67 -13.37 -18.87 1.92
N ASP A 68 -13.35 -18.59 3.23
CA ASP A 68 -14.52 -18.61 4.12
C ASP A 68 -14.70 -17.23 4.78
N PRO A 69 -15.40 -16.30 4.11
CA PRO A 69 -15.44 -14.91 4.55
C PRO A 69 -16.18 -14.70 5.88
N GLN A 70 -15.40 -14.64 6.95
CA GLN A 70 -15.87 -14.29 8.29
C GLN A 70 -15.02 -13.14 8.84
N PRO A 71 -15.44 -11.87 8.61
CA PRO A 71 -14.73 -10.71 9.14
C PRO A 71 -14.67 -10.74 10.67
N LYS A 72 -13.46 -10.64 11.23
CA LYS A 72 -13.18 -10.66 12.67
C LYS A 72 -12.40 -9.43 13.09
N ARG A 73 -12.80 -8.81 14.19
CA ARG A 73 -12.16 -7.60 14.74
C ARG A 73 -10.92 -7.99 15.55
N LEU A 74 -9.76 -7.53 15.12
CA LEU A 74 -8.48 -7.75 15.80
C LEU A 74 -8.17 -6.68 16.84
N GLY A 75 -8.48 -5.41 16.58
CA GLY A 75 -7.99 -4.28 17.39
C GLY A 75 -8.89 -3.08 17.26
N ALA A 76 -9.07 -2.31 18.33
CA ALA A 76 -9.77 -1.02 18.25
C ALA A 76 -8.80 0.06 17.77
N VAL A 77 -9.31 0.97 16.95
CA VAL A 77 -8.60 2.12 16.37
C VAL A 77 -9.45 3.37 16.63
N PRO A 78 -9.55 3.80 17.91
CA PRO A 78 -10.43 4.88 18.30
C PRO A 78 -10.03 6.20 17.64
N GLY A 79 -10.99 7.02 17.23
CA GLY A 79 -10.79 8.30 16.54
C GLY A 79 -10.33 8.17 15.09
N SER A 80 -10.39 6.98 14.49
CA SER A 80 -10.06 6.80 13.07
C SER A 80 -11.15 7.32 12.13
N TRP A 81 -10.78 7.62 10.89
CA TRP A 81 -11.72 8.04 9.84
C TRP A 81 -12.92 7.10 9.72
N THR A 82 -12.67 5.79 9.71
CA THR A 82 -13.71 4.80 9.53
C THR A 82 -14.61 4.68 10.76
N GLU A 83 -14.11 4.94 11.97
CA GLU A 83 -14.99 5.06 13.14
C GLU A 83 -15.91 6.27 13.03
N ILE A 84 -15.34 7.44 12.72
CA ILE A 84 -16.11 8.70 12.67
C ILE A 84 -17.16 8.63 11.56
N LEU A 85 -16.80 8.12 10.39
CA LEU A 85 -17.72 7.94 9.27
C LEU A 85 -18.81 6.89 9.55
N ALA A 86 -18.58 5.96 10.48
CA ALA A 86 -19.57 4.97 10.88
C ALA A 86 -20.62 5.51 11.86
N ARG A 87 -20.43 6.71 12.43
CA ARG A 87 -21.35 7.28 13.41
C ARG A 87 -22.67 7.71 12.73
N PRO A 88 -23.84 7.51 13.37
CA PRO A 88 -25.13 7.84 12.77
C PRO A 88 -25.26 9.28 12.27
N GLU A 89 -24.71 10.25 13.00
CA GLU A 89 -24.71 11.67 12.62
C GLU A 89 -23.95 11.96 11.31
N ASN A 90 -23.04 11.07 10.93
CA ASN A 90 -22.22 11.16 9.72
C ASN A 90 -22.70 10.27 8.58
N ALA A 91 -23.86 9.61 8.72
CA ALA A 91 -24.42 8.72 7.69
C ALA A 91 -24.53 9.41 6.31
N HIS A 92 -24.81 10.72 6.30
CA HIS A 92 -24.87 11.55 5.10
C HIS A 92 -23.55 11.59 4.28
N ALA A 93 -22.41 11.23 4.88
CA ALA A 93 -21.12 11.25 4.20
C ALA A 93 -20.85 9.98 3.39
N LEU A 94 -21.61 8.89 3.61
CA LEU A 94 -21.47 7.62 2.87
C LEU A 94 -20.01 7.15 2.73
N GLY A 95 -19.25 7.17 3.83
CA GLY A 95 -17.84 6.79 3.84
C GLY A 95 -16.87 7.77 3.15
N ASN A 96 -17.35 8.93 2.69
CA ASN A 96 -16.53 9.95 2.04
C ASN A 96 -16.11 11.05 3.01
N SER A 97 -14.86 10.99 3.49
CA SER A 97 -14.29 12.01 4.37
C SER A 97 -14.35 13.43 3.79
N HIS A 98 -14.30 13.59 2.46
CA HIS A 98 -14.39 14.91 1.84
C HIS A 98 -15.78 15.53 1.98
N VAL A 99 -16.85 14.72 1.93
CA VAL A 99 -18.22 15.19 2.16
C VAL A 99 -18.37 15.68 3.59
N LEU A 100 -17.83 14.93 4.56
CA LEU A 100 -17.83 15.35 5.96
C LEU A 100 -17.06 16.65 6.16
N LEU A 101 -15.83 16.74 5.66
CA LEU A 101 -14.98 17.91 5.81
C LEU A 101 -15.55 19.17 5.16
N LYS A 102 -16.30 19.06 4.06
CA LYS A 102 -16.92 20.20 3.39
C LYS A 102 -17.86 20.99 4.31
N LYS A 103 -18.48 20.34 5.29
CA LYS A 103 -19.38 20.97 6.26
C LYS A 103 -18.66 21.69 7.40
N LEU A 104 -17.38 21.40 7.61
CA LEU A 104 -16.58 22.00 8.68
C LEU A 104 -15.91 23.29 8.22
N GLY A 105 -15.92 24.30 9.10
CA GLY A 105 -15.11 25.51 8.97
C GLY A 105 -13.60 25.22 9.04
N ARG A 106 -12.74 26.19 8.68
CA ARG A 106 -11.27 25.98 8.65
C ARG A 106 -10.71 25.56 10.01
N GLU A 107 -11.13 26.22 11.08
CA GLU A 107 -10.68 25.94 12.45
C GLU A 107 -11.18 24.58 12.93
N GLU A 108 -12.45 24.27 12.69
CA GLU A 108 -13.06 22.97 12.98
C GLU A 108 -12.37 21.83 12.24
N ARG A 109 -11.98 22.03 10.97
CA ARG A 109 -11.17 21.04 10.23
C ARG A 109 -9.84 20.81 10.91
N SER A 110 -9.16 21.86 11.37
CA SER A 110 -7.87 21.76 12.04
C SER A 110 -8.00 20.99 13.36
N ALA A 111 -8.96 21.37 14.20
CA ALA A 111 -9.25 20.67 15.45
C ALA A 111 -9.65 19.20 15.20
N PHE A 112 -10.42 18.94 14.14
CA PHE A 112 -10.80 17.61 13.72
C PHE A 112 -9.58 16.76 13.34
N TYR A 113 -8.69 17.28 12.49
CA TYR A 113 -7.47 16.57 12.09
C TYR A 113 -6.55 16.25 13.29
N ASN A 114 -6.49 17.14 14.28
CA ASN A 114 -5.69 16.93 15.49
C ASN A 114 -6.27 15.83 16.40
N LYS A 115 -7.56 15.52 16.30
CA LYS A 115 -8.21 14.45 17.07
C LYS A 115 -8.23 13.10 16.34
N LEU A 116 -7.81 13.07 15.07
CA LEU A 116 -7.80 11.85 14.29
C LEU A 116 -6.66 10.93 14.70
N SER A 117 -7.01 9.69 15.00
CA SER A 117 -6.07 8.59 14.99
C SER A 117 -5.90 8.08 13.57
N ARG A 118 -4.66 7.86 13.14
CA ARG A 118 -4.34 7.34 11.82
C ARG A 118 -3.60 6.02 11.94
N VAL A 119 -4.11 4.98 11.30
CA VAL A 119 -3.27 3.79 11.07
C VAL A 119 -2.26 4.15 9.97
N VAL A 120 -0.99 4.26 10.34
CA VAL A 120 0.12 4.64 9.44
C VAL A 120 0.82 3.43 8.84
N ASP A 121 0.55 2.25 9.39
CA ASP A 121 1.09 0.99 8.93
C ASP A 121 0.13 -0.16 9.23
N LEU A 122 0.06 -1.14 8.34
CA LEU A 122 -0.76 -2.34 8.46
C LEU A 122 -0.09 -3.45 7.67
N GLN A 123 0.36 -4.50 8.33
CA GLN A 123 1.15 -5.56 7.73
C GLN A 123 0.88 -6.91 8.40
N TRP A 124 1.19 -7.98 7.67
CA TRP A 124 1.15 -9.34 8.18
C TRP A 124 2.54 -9.79 8.64
N THR A 125 2.59 -10.67 9.63
CA THR A 125 3.78 -11.48 9.90
C THR A 125 4.05 -12.44 8.74
N HIS A 126 5.31 -12.86 8.59
CA HIS A 126 5.73 -13.72 7.48
C HIS A 126 4.93 -15.04 7.40
N ASP A 127 4.63 -15.62 8.55
CA ASP A 127 3.82 -16.83 8.72
C ASP A 127 2.31 -16.62 8.52
N SER A 128 1.85 -15.40 8.23
CA SER A 128 0.43 -15.05 8.09
C SER A 128 -0.43 -15.25 9.36
N GLU A 129 0.17 -15.45 10.54
CA GLU A 129 -0.60 -15.72 11.77
C GLU A 129 -1.08 -14.45 12.49
N SER A 130 -0.38 -13.33 12.28
CA SER A 130 -0.60 -12.09 13.01
C SER A 130 -0.61 -10.87 12.11
N VAL A 131 -1.34 -9.85 12.54
CA VAL A 131 -1.39 -8.53 11.91
C VAL A 131 -0.74 -7.52 12.84
N VAL A 132 0.13 -6.69 12.27
CA VAL A 132 0.83 -5.59 12.93
C VAL A 132 0.28 -4.29 12.37
N TRP A 133 -0.02 -3.32 13.23
CA TRP A 133 -0.42 -2.00 12.77
C TRP A 133 0.18 -0.89 13.63
N GLY A 134 0.49 0.23 12.98
CA GLY A 134 0.95 1.46 13.64
C GLY A 134 -0.18 2.47 13.75
N LEU A 135 -0.51 2.92 14.95
CA LEU A 135 -1.50 3.94 15.26
C LEU A 135 -0.83 5.27 15.62
N GLN A 136 -0.88 6.22 14.69
CA GLN A 136 -0.47 7.59 14.93
C GLN A 136 -1.57 8.40 15.59
N ARG A 137 -1.25 9.00 16.73
CA ARG A 137 -2.07 9.98 17.45
C ARG A 137 -1.33 11.29 17.51
N PHE A 138 -2.03 12.40 17.35
CA PHE A 138 -1.47 13.70 17.64
C PHE A 138 -1.48 13.92 19.15
N VAL A 139 -0.32 14.29 19.69
CA VAL A 139 -0.18 14.66 21.10
C VAL A 139 -0.08 16.17 21.12
N GLU A 140 -1.01 16.84 21.80
CA GLU A 140 -0.90 18.28 22.05
C GLU A 140 0.29 18.53 22.99
N GLY A 141 1.23 19.37 22.58
CA GLY A 141 2.41 19.73 23.36
C GLY A 141 3.31 20.76 22.65
N ASP A 142 3.99 21.59 23.43
CA ASP A 142 4.81 22.74 23.04
C ASP A 142 6.03 22.37 22.17
N VAL A 143 5.80 22.08 20.89
CA VAL A 143 6.86 22.14 19.89
C VAL A 143 6.81 23.52 19.27
N PRO A 144 7.86 24.35 19.41
CA PRO A 144 7.88 25.69 18.84
C PRO A 144 7.51 25.60 17.36
N ALA A 145 6.44 26.31 16.97
CA ALA A 145 6.08 26.43 15.58
C ALA A 145 7.23 27.16 14.86
N ASP A 146 7.99 26.44 14.03
CA ASP A 146 8.87 27.09 13.06
C ASP A 146 7.98 27.81 12.03
N PRO A 147 7.95 29.15 11.99
CA PRO A 147 7.06 29.91 11.12
C PRO A 147 7.35 29.73 9.62
N ARG A 148 8.48 29.09 9.27
CA ARG A 148 8.82 28.76 7.88
C ARG A 148 8.37 27.35 7.47
N GLN A 149 7.86 26.56 8.41
CA GLN A 149 7.29 25.24 8.15
C GLN A 149 5.78 25.29 8.34
N PRO A 150 4.98 24.67 7.45
CA PRO A 150 3.58 24.43 7.76
C PRO A 150 3.50 23.69 9.11
N PRO A 151 2.49 23.98 9.95
CA PRO A 151 2.43 23.53 11.34
C PRO A 151 2.89 22.08 11.45
N SER A 152 4.06 21.88 12.08
CA SER A 152 4.68 20.58 12.13
C SER A 152 3.76 19.67 12.95
N ARG A 153 3.06 18.78 12.24
CA ARG A 153 2.13 17.79 12.80
C ARG A 153 2.95 16.77 13.60
N VAL A 154 3.21 17.06 14.87
CA VAL A 154 3.92 16.15 15.77
C VAL A 154 2.95 15.08 16.25
N GLY A 155 2.89 13.96 15.53
CA GLY A 155 2.19 12.76 15.95
C GLY A 155 3.15 11.72 16.54
N GLN A 156 2.73 11.05 17.61
CA GLN A 156 3.36 9.83 18.10
C GLN A 156 2.64 8.62 17.50
N THR A 157 3.39 7.66 16.97
CA THR A 157 2.88 6.41 16.39
C THR A 157 3.12 5.25 17.34
N GLU A 158 2.08 4.71 17.96
CA GLU A 158 2.12 3.47 18.75
C GLU A 158 1.89 2.26 17.84
N TYR A 159 2.74 1.24 17.86
CA TYR A 159 2.48 -0.02 17.14
C TYR A 159 1.72 -1.01 18.01
N TRP A 160 1.01 -1.92 17.37
CA TRP A 160 0.23 -2.97 17.99
C TRP A 160 0.39 -4.24 17.15
N ILE A 161 0.52 -5.38 17.81
CA ILE A 161 0.43 -6.70 17.18
C ILE A 161 -0.83 -7.39 17.69
N ALA A 162 -1.58 -8.03 16.79
CA ALA A 162 -2.59 -8.98 17.17
C ALA A 162 -2.53 -10.28 16.38
N THR A 163 -2.75 -11.38 17.07
CA THR A 163 -2.89 -12.69 16.43
C THR A 163 -4.27 -12.81 15.80
N THR A 164 -4.39 -13.63 14.74
CA THR A 164 -5.70 -14.02 14.19
C THR A 164 -6.56 -14.79 15.21
N ALA A 165 -5.95 -15.30 16.27
CA ALA A 165 -6.60 -15.88 17.46
C ALA A 165 -7.06 -14.84 18.51
N GLY A 166 -6.74 -13.55 18.35
CA GLY A 166 -7.32 -12.44 19.11
C GLY A 166 -6.47 -11.87 20.26
N GLU A 167 -5.23 -12.30 20.46
CA GLU A 167 -4.33 -11.63 21.42
C GLU A 167 -3.91 -10.26 20.90
N LYS A 168 -3.76 -9.26 21.78
CA LYS A 168 -3.32 -7.89 21.41
C LYS A 168 -2.21 -7.42 22.32
N ARG A 169 -1.16 -6.82 21.75
CA ARG A 169 -0.04 -6.24 22.54
C ARG A 169 0.40 -4.90 21.94
N PRO A 170 0.51 -3.83 22.75
CA PRO A 170 1.12 -2.58 22.31
C PRO A 170 2.65 -2.74 22.16
N MET A 171 3.22 -1.95 21.27
CA MET A 171 4.63 -1.96 20.89
C MET A 171 5.02 -0.51 20.55
N LEU A 172 6.16 0.00 21.04
CA LEU A 172 6.89 1.17 20.52
C LEU A 172 6.11 2.45 20.07
N THR A 173 6.55 3.62 20.52
CA THR A 173 6.18 4.92 19.91
C THR A 173 7.23 5.40 18.89
N THR A 174 6.92 5.54 17.59
CA THR A 174 7.80 6.20 16.58
C THR A 174 7.17 7.43 15.94
N ARG A 175 7.95 8.23 15.19
CA ARG A 175 7.45 9.46 14.54
C ARG A 175 7.03 9.31 13.08
N ARG A 176 7.26 8.19 12.37
CA ARG A 176 6.81 7.87 10.97
C ARG A 176 7.50 6.59 10.44
N GLY A 177 6.80 5.76 9.67
CA GLY A 177 7.36 4.64 8.88
C GLY A 177 6.47 3.39 8.89
N GLY A 178 6.69 2.43 7.99
CA GLY A 178 6.18 1.07 8.15
C GLY A 178 7.17 0.24 8.97
N ALA A 179 6.69 -0.51 9.96
CA ALA A 179 7.47 -1.43 10.78
C ALA A 179 7.32 -2.87 10.25
N ARG A 180 8.40 -3.63 10.27
CA ARG A 180 8.47 -5.05 9.92
C ARG A 180 8.88 -5.82 11.17
N ILE A 181 8.25 -6.96 11.45
CA ILE A 181 8.63 -7.82 12.56
C ILE A 181 9.55 -8.93 12.04
N THR A 182 10.62 -9.25 12.78
CA THR A 182 11.49 -10.40 12.47
C THR A 182 10.71 -11.71 12.56
N ARG A 183 11.08 -12.76 11.81
CA ARG A 183 10.28 -14.00 11.79
C ARG A 183 10.19 -14.66 13.16
N ASP A 184 11.27 -14.59 13.92
CA ASP A 184 11.36 -15.03 15.32
C ASP A 184 10.57 -14.15 16.32
N ARG A 185 9.95 -13.07 15.84
CA ARG A 185 9.17 -12.10 16.64
C ARG A 185 9.97 -11.49 17.80
N ARG A 186 11.30 -11.44 17.71
CA ARG A 186 12.17 -10.78 18.70
C ARG A 186 12.23 -9.27 18.51
N TYR A 187 12.19 -8.79 17.26
CA TYR A 187 12.41 -7.38 16.94
C TYR A 187 11.34 -6.81 16.02
N SER A 188 11.06 -5.51 16.20
CA SER A 188 10.34 -4.69 15.22
C SER A 188 11.29 -3.67 14.61
N VAL A 189 11.36 -3.63 13.29
CA VAL A 189 12.25 -2.76 12.51
C VAL A 189 11.43 -1.77 11.71
N ALA A 190 11.61 -0.48 11.95
CA ALA A 190 10.95 0.58 11.18
C ALA A 190 11.97 1.52 10.55
N ASN A 191 11.75 1.91 9.29
CA ASN A 191 12.58 2.93 8.65
C ASN A 191 11.96 4.31 8.85
N ALA A 192 12.61 5.16 9.65
CA ALA A 192 12.28 6.58 9.74
C ALA A 192 12.99 7.37 8.62
N HIS A 193 12.73 8.67 8.52
CA HIS A 193 13.32 9.53 7.47
C HIS A 193 14.85 9.58 7.48
N SER A 194 15.49 9.39 8.64
CA SER A 194 16.95 9.58 8.79
C SER A 194 17.69 8.38 9.39
N LYS A 195 16.98 7.33 9.82
CA LYS A 195 17.57 6.11 10.39
C LYS A 195 16.58 4.95 10.41
N ALA A 196 17.11 3.73 10.43
CA ALA A 196 16.36 2.59 10.89
C ALA A 196 16.13 2.70 12.40
N LEU A 197 15.09 2.03 12.89
CA LEU A 197 14.77 1.87 14.31
C LEU A 197 14.56 0.38 14.54
N ILE A 198 15.32 -0.20 15.47
CA ILE A 198 15.17 -1.60 15.89
C ILE A 198 14.65 -1.57 17.33
N TRP A 199 13.51 -2.21 17.58
CA TRP A 199 12.91 -2.32 18.91
C TRP A 199 12.92 -3.76 19.38
N ASP A 200 13.47 -4.01 20.56
CA ASP A 200 13.42 -5.31 21.22
C ASP A 200 12.02 -5.50 21.82
N LEU A 201 11.29 -6.50 21.33
CA LEU A 201 9.91 -6.74 21.72
C LEU A 201 9.80 -7.35 23.11
N LYS A 202 10.80 -8.12 23.54
CA LYS A 202 10.84 -8.77 24.85
C LYS A 202 11.25 -7.79 25.94
N ALA A 203 12.30 -7.02 25.70
CA ALA A 203 12.80 -6.01 26.65
C ALA A 203 12.03 -4.69 26.57
N ASN A 204 11.16 -4.52 25.56
CA ASN A 204 10.38 -3.33 25.27
C ASN A 204 11.21 -2.03 25.28
N ARG A 205 12.33 -2.04 24.57
CA ARG A 205 13.25 -0.90 24.50
C ARG A 205 13.92 -0.77 23.13
N PRO A 206 14.39 0.42 22.73
CA PRO A 206 15.08 0.57 21.46
C PRO A 206 16.48 -0.04 21.55
N ARG A 207 16.92 -0.70 20.48
CA ARG A 207 18.34 -1.01 20.27
C ARG A 207 19.00 0.16 19.54
N ALA A 208 20.25 0.45 19.91
CA ALA A 208 21.08 1.32 19.09
C ALA A 208 21.24 0.68 17.70
N THR A 209 21.24 1.50 16.65
CA THR A 209 21.39 1.00 15.28
C THR A 209 22.31 1.92 14.49
N PRO A 210 23.34 1.36 13.83
CA PRO A 210 24.23 2.09 12.95
C PRO A 210 23.67 2.23 11.53
N TYR A 211 22.41 1.85 11.28
CA TYR A 211 21.85 1.77 9.93
C TYR A 211 20.88 2.91 9.60
N LEU A 212 20.98 3.45 8.39
CA LEU A 212 20.06 4.44 7.84
C LEU A 212 18.74 3.84 7.38
N ARG A 213 18.85 2.66 6.78
CA ARG A 213 17.79 1.93 6.10
C ARG A 213 18.05 0.44 6.29
N LEU A 214 16.99 -0.31 6.52
CA LEU A 214 16.99 -1.77 6.59
C LEU A 214 15.83 -2.32 5.77
N THR A 215 16.10 -3.29 4.92
CA THR A 215 15.11 -4.02 4.13
C THR A 215 15.27 -5.51 4.46
N ALA A 216 14.19 -6.14 4.93
CA ALA A 216 14.19 -7.55 5.26
C ALA A 216 14.25 -8.41 4.00
N SER A 217 14.88 -9.58 4.09
CA SER A 217 14.65 -10.65 3.12
C SER A 217 13.20 -11.16 3.19
N SER A 218 12.63 -11.52 2.05
CA SER A 218 11.34 -12.23 1.98
C SER A 218 11.49 -13.75 2.18
N THR A 219 12.70 -14.31 2.12
CA THR A 219 12.96 -15.76 2.17
C THR A 219 13.78 -16.23 3.37
N SER A 220 14.58 -15.37 4.00
CA SER A 220 15.33 -15.68 5.24
C SER A 220 15.09 -14.66 6.37
N ASP A 221 15.84 -14.80 7.46
CA ASP A 221 15.93 -13.85 8.57
C ASP A 221 16.99 -12.75 8.37
N ARG A 222 17.64 -12.72 7.20
CA ARG A 222 18.65 -11.72 6.87
C ARG A 222 18.03 -10.37 6.52
N TRP A 223 18.87 -9.35 6.54
CA TRP A 223 18.52 -7.99 6.15
C TRP A 223 19.59 -7.42 5.23
N ILE A 224 19.19 -6.56 4.31
CA ILE A 224 20.12 -5.67 3.61
C ILE A 224 19.95 -4.25 4.11
N GLY A 225 21.06 -3.53 4.27
CA GLY A 225 21.06 -2.23 4.92
C GLY A 225 22.06 -1.25 4.35
N LEU A 226 21.87 0.02 4.71
CA LEU A 226 22.86 1.08 4.49
C LEU A 226 23.40 1.54 5.84
N GLU A 227 24.70 1.45 6.03
CA GLU A 227 25.36 2.00 7.22
C GLU A 227 25.34 3.52 7.23
N LYS A 228 25.21 4.12 8.42
CA LYS A 228 25.07 5.56 8.63
C LYS A 228 26.35 6.33 8.37
N ASP A 229 27.45 5.82 8.89
CA ASP A 229 28.71 6.55 8.92
C ASP A 229 29.51 6.30 7.64
N THR A 230 29.58 5.06 7.18
CA THR A 230 30.28 4.66 5.96
C THR A 230 29.43 4.87 4.70
N ARG A 231 28.09 4.85 4.81
CA ARG A 231 27.16 4.80 3.65
C ARG A 231 27.32 3.55 2.79
N GLN A 232 27.94 2.53 3.36
CA GLN A 232 28.18 1.27 2.69
C GLN A 232 26.91 0.40 2.68
N LEU A 233 26.70 -0.33 1.58
CA LEU A 233 25.72 -1.40 1.51
C LEU A 233 26.23 -2.63 2.29
N VAL A 234 25.37 -3.23 3.10
CA VAL A 234 25.71 -4.37 3.97
C VAL A 234 24.60 -5.41 4.00
N ILE A 235 24.96 -6.68 4.13
CA ILE A 235 24.02 -7.75 4.54
C ILE A 235 24.24 -8.03 6.02
N LEU A 236 23.12 -8.21 6.72
CA LEU A 236 23.04 -8.49 8.14
C LEU A 236 22.34 -9.82 8.38
N ASP A 237 22.66 -10.47 9.49
CA ASP A 237 21.94 -11.63 9.98
C ASP A 237 20.66 -11.26 10.79
N ALA A 238 20.06 -12.25 11.43
CA ALA A 238 18.84 -12.12 12.24
C ALA A 238 19.02 -11.24 13.49
N ASP A 239 20.26 -11.08 13.97
CA ASP A 239 20.61 -10.27 15.15
C ASP A 239 21.15 -8.88 14.79
N PHE A 240 21.14 -8.57 13.49
CA PHE A 240 21.61 -7.34 12.85
C PHE A 240 23.13 -7.16 12.86
N GLU A 241 23.87 -8.25 12.95
CA GLU A 241 25.33 -8.26 12.81
C GLU A 241 25.71 -8.32 11.32
N VAL A 242 26.76 -7.59 10.95
CA VAL A 242 27.18 -7.50 9.54
C VAL A 242 27.89 -8.78 9.12
N VAL A 243 27.32 -9.49 8.15
CA VAL A 243 27.89 -10.71 7.57
C VAL A 243 28.61 -10.46 6.24
N GLN A 244 28.23 -9.40 5.51
CA GLN A 244 28.86 -9.03 4.25
C GLN A 244 28.81 -7.53 4.02
N ARG A 245 29.84 -7.00 3.36
CA ARG A 245 29.99 -5.58 3.00
C ARG A 245 30.27 -5.48 1.51
N PHE A 246 29.74 -4.45 0.88
CA PHE A 246 29.98 -4.20 -0.54
C PHE A 246 30.62 -2.83 -0.76
N GLU A 247 31.31 -2.62 -1.86
CA GLU A 247 32.00 -1.35 -2.15
C GLU A 247 31.02 -0.22 -2.56
N GLU A 248 29.72 -0.49 -2.62
CA GLU A 248 28.71 0.50 -2.99
C GLU A 248 28.47 1.51 -1.88
N PHE A 249 28.82 2.75 -2.18
CA PHE A 249 28.59 3.90 -1.34
C PHE A 249 27.42 4.73 -1.85
N MET A 250 26.54 5.11 -0.94
CA MET A 250 25.45 6.02 -1.25
C MET A 250 25.86 7.48 -1.02
N PRO A 251 25.64 8.39 -1.98
CA PRO A 251 25.86 9.81 -1.75
C PRO A 251 25.01 10.31 -0.58
N LYS A 252 25.43 11.43 0.02
CA LYS A 252 24.75 12.04 1.15
C LYS A 252 23.29 12.35 0.78
N LEU A 253 22.38 11.75 1.54
CA LEU A 253 20.94 11.91 1.35
C LEU A 253 20.51 13.35 1.57
N THR A 254 19.89 13.97 0.57
CA THR A 254 19.23 15.27 0.74
C THR A 254 17.74 15.12 1.00
N PHE A 255 17.02 14.19 0.35
CA PHE A 255 15.55 14.08 0.51
C PHE A 255 14.95 12.66 0.55
N GLY A 256 15.57 11.65 -0.06
CA GLY A 256 15.03 10.29 -0.02
C GLY A 256 15.91 9.23 -0.69
N SER A 257 15.85 8.02 -0.13
CA SER A 257 16.41 6.81 -0.72
C SER A 257 15.47 5.63 -0.53
N GLU A 258 15.59 4.66 -1.44
CA GLU A 258 14.92 3.37 -1.36
C GLU A 258 15.91 2.24 -1.61
N LEU A 259 15.65 1.13 -0.92
CA LEU A 259 16.43 -0.10 -0.97
C LEU A 259 15.43 -1.26 -1.03
N LEU A 260 15.52 -2.05 -2.10
CA LEU A 260 14.78 -3.30 -2.28
C LEU A 260 15.76 -4.44 -2.39
N TRP A 261 15.32 -5.63 -2.00
CA TRP A 261 16.10 -6.86 -2.06
C TRP A 261 15.29 -7.94 -2.77
N SER A 262 15.92 -8.66 -3.70
CA SER A 262 15.28 -9.74 -4.42
C SER A 262 14.97 -10.92 -3.48
N PRO A 263 13.93 -11.73 -3.77
CA PRO A 263 13.59 -12.90 -2.96
C PRO A 263 14.70 -13.96 -2.88
N ASP A 264 15.51 -14.12 -3.91
CA ASP A 264 16.67 -15.01 -3.91
C ASP A 264 17.90 -14.41 -3.22
N GLU A 265 17.77 -13.18 -2.71
CA GLU A 265 18.79 -12.43 -1.97
C GLU A 265 20.06 -12.11 -2.76
N ARG A 266 20.04 -12.30 -4.08
CA ARG A 266 21.18 -12.06 -4.97
C ARG A 266 21.22 -10.63 -5.51
N TYR A 267 20.09 -9.94 -5.61
CA TYR A 267 20.00 -8.66 -6.28
C TYR A 267 19.44 -7.56 -5.37
N ALA A 268 20.09 -6.39 -5.38
CA ALA A 268 19.62 -5.23 -4.64
C ALA A 268 19.30 -4.08 -5.60
N LEU A 269 18.11 -3.48 -5.43
CA LEU A 269 17.78 -2.24 -6.12
C LEU A 269 17.92 -1.08 -5.15
N LEU A 270 18.75 -0.12 -5.53
CA LEU A 270 19.08 1.03 -4.71
C LEU A 270 18.89 2.31 -5.51
N ARG A 271 18.13 3.27 -4.98
CA ARG A 271 17.93 4.56 -5.64
C ARG A 271 17.90 5.73 -4.68
N ASN A 272 18.34 6.88 -5.19
CA ASN A 272 18.37 8.17 -4.52
C ASN A 272 17.63 9.22 -5.33
N GLN A 273 16.89 10.04 -4.60
CA GLN A 273 16.31 11.26 -5.13
C GLN A 273 17.40 12.29 -5.44
N ILE A 274 17.32 12.92 -6.61
CA ILE A 274 18.20 14.00 -7.07
C ILE A 274 17.39 15.28 -7.14
N GLY A 275 17.59 16.17 -6.18
CA GLY A 275 16.90 17.45 -6.12
C GLY A 275 16.45 17.76 -4.70
N PHE A 276 15.47 18.66 -4.57
CA PHE A 276 15.02 19.17 -3.27
C PHE A 276 13.53 19.00 -2.98
N ASP A 277 12.77 18.38 -3.88
CA ASP A 277 11.32 18.19 -3.69
C ASP A 277 10.85 16.80 -4.10
N HIS A 278 9.70 16.36 -3.61
CA HIS A 278 9.13 15.04 -3.91
C HIS A 278 8.81 14.78 -5.40
N TYR A 279 8.96 15.79 -6.26
CA TYR A 279 8.78 15.71 -7.72
C TYR A 279 10.11 15.67 -8.46
N SER A 280 11.20 15.56 -7.72
CA SER A 280 12.54 15.49 -8.25
C SER A 280 12.83 14.13 -8.88
N ASN A 281 13.71 14.16 -9.88
CA ASN A 281 14.28 12.98 -10.53
C ASN A 281 14.99 12.09 -9.50
N TRP A 282 15.40 10.90 -9.93
CA TRP A 282 16.20 10.00 -9.12
C TRP A 282 17.22 9.26 -9.98
N LYS A 283 18.31 8.82 -9.35
CA LYS A 283 19.27 7.87 -9.92
C LYS A 283 19.48 6.71 -8.97
N GLY A 284 19.77 5.56 -9.53
CA GLY A 284 20.00 4.35 -8.79
C GLY A 284 20.66 3.31 -9.67
N PHE A 285 20.63 2.08 -9.19
CA PHE A 285 21.08 0.91 -9.93
C PHE A 285 20.41 -0.34 -9.35
N CYS A 286 20.33 -1.38 -10.18
CA CYS A 286 20.19 -2.75 -9.71
C CYS A 286 21.60 -3.37 -9.66
N LEU A 287 21.93 -4.07 -8.59
CA LEU A 287 23.24 -4.65 -8.30
C LEU A 287 23.10 -6.16 -8.14
N ASP A 288 23.92 -6.94 -8.84
CA ASP A 288 24.20 -8.33 -8.49
C ASP A 288 25.20 -8.34 -7.32
N LEU A 289 24.77 -8.85 -6.17
CA LEU A 289 25.57 -8.90 -4.94
C LEU A 289 26.66 -9.97 -5.00
N GLU A 290 26.58 -10.93 -5.92
CA GLU A 290 27.61 -11.94 -6.12
C GLU A 290 28.73 -11.43 -7.04
N THR A 291 28.36 -10.83 -8.18
CA THR A 291 29.33 -10.43 -9.22
C THR A 291 29.77 -8.98 -9.13
N GLY A 292 28.99 -8.12 -8.45
CA GLY A 292 29.19 -6.66 -8.43
C GLY A 292 28.72 -5.96 -9.71
N GLU A 293 28.13 -6.67 -10.66
CA GLU A 293 27.58 -6.10 -11.89
C GLU A 293 26.41 -5.15 -11.59
N LYS A 294 26.34 -4.04 -12.33
CA LYS A 294 25.37 -2.97 -12.11
C LYS A 294 24.62 -2.66 -13.38
N LEU A 295 23.29 -2.56 -13.26
CA LEU A 295 22.43 -1.90 -14.23
C LEU A 295 22.12 -0.48 -13.72
N PRO A 296 22.70 0.57 -14.31
CA PRO A 296 22.36 1.95 -13.95
C PRO A 296 20.90 2.25 -14.28
N LEU A 297 20.21 2.92 -13.36
CA LEU A 297 18.82 3.30 -13.51
C LEU A 297 18.63 4.79 -13.22
N GLU A 298 17.78 5.43 -13.98
CA GLU A 298 17.35 6.80 -13.71
C GLU A 298 15.86 6.97 -14.02
N GLY A 299 15.25 7.93 -13.34
CA GLY A 299 13.85 8.25 -13.56
C GLY A 299 13.48 9.67 -13.19
N TRP A 300 12.26 10.01 -13.56
CA TRP A 300 11.76 11.38 -13.54
C TRP A 300 11.11 11.73 -12.21
N PHE A 301 10.59 10.74 -11.49
CA PHE A 301 9.87 10.95 -10.24
C PHE A 301 10.22 9.86 -9.23
N MET A 302 10.57 10.27 -8.01
CA MET A 302 10.87 9.33 -6.92
C MET A 302 9.69 8.41 -6.56
N ARG A 303 8.47 8.73 -7.00
CA ARG A 303 7.24 7.95 -6.77
C ARG A 303 7.01 6.79 -7.75
N GLU A 304 7.97 6.45 -8.59
CA GLU A 304 7.89 5.23 -9.40
C GLU A 304 7.91 3.98 -8.49
N ASP A 305 7.16 2.94 -8.81
CA ASP A 305 7.13 1.68 -8.09
C ASP A 305 8.09 0.67 -8.73
N PHE A 306 8.79 -0.10 -7.88
CA PHE A 306 9.70 -1.17 -8.28
C PHE A 306 9.37 -2.42 -7.49
N ALA A 307 9.43 -3.59 -8.13
CA ALA A 307 9.51 -4.86 -7.41
C ALA A 307 10.18 -5.93 -8.24
N PHE A 308 10.92 -6.81 -7.56
CA PHE A 308 11.43 -8.04 -8.14
C PHE A 308 10.30 -9.03 -8.40
N THR A 309 10.39 -9.77 -9.51
CA THR A 309 9.40 -10.80 -9.86
C THR A 309 9.68 -12.13 -9.16
N GLY A 310 10.89 -12.29 -8.60
CA GLY A 310 11.35 -13.55 -7.99
C GLY A 310 12.04 -14.49 -8.98
N ARG A 311 12.27 -14.07 -10.23
CA ARG A 311 12.97 -14.82 -11.27
C ARG A 311 14.37 -14.25 -11.50
N GLY A 312 15.32 -14.62 -10.65
CA GLY A 312 16.69 -14.10 -10.72
C GLY A 312 16.72 -12.58 -10.60
N ASP A 313 17.39 -11.91 -11.54
CA ASP A 313 17.52 -10.45 -11.61
C ASP A 313 16.32 -9.73 -12.21
N GLU A 314 15.25 -10.44 -12.54
CA GLU A 314 14.09 -9.82 -13.16
C GLU A 314 13.32 -8.93 -12.18
N PHE A 315 13.01 -7.71 -12.61
CA PHE A 315 12.17 -6.77 -11.87
C PHE A 315 11.30 -5.95 -12.81
N TYR A 316 10.21 -5.39 -12.28
CA TYR A 316 9.43 -4.39 -13.00
C TYR A 316 9.64 -3.00 -12.43
N ARG A 317 9.37 -2.04 -13.29
CA ARG A 317 9.34 -0.61 -13.01
C ARG A 317 8.02 -0.05 -13.52
N CYS A 318 7.32 0.67 -12.66
CA CYS A 318 6.11 1.38 -13.05
C CYS A 318 6.13 2.82 -12.56
N GLY A 319 5.61 3.76 -13.34
CA GLY A 319 5.26 5.05 -12.80
C GLY A 319 4.97 6.06 -13.87
N VAL A 320 5.39 7.30 -13.62
CA VAL A 320 5.12 8.44 -14.49
C VAL A 320 6.37 8.83 -15.27
N SER A 321 6.18 9.11 -16.56
CA SER A 321 7.19 9.72 -17.41
C SER A 321 7.13 11.24 -17.25
N GLY A 322 8.26 11.91 -17.43
CA GLY A 322 8.30 13.36 -17.34
C GLY A 322 9.32 14.01 -18.24
N LYS A 323 9.28 15.34 -18.24
CA LYS A 323 10.34 16.20 -18.78
C LYS A 323 10.61 17.33 -17.82
N ARG A 324 11.88 17.77 -17.76
CA ARG A 324 12.25 18.94 -16.97
C ARG A 324 11.55 20.18 -17.55
N ASN A 325 10.84 20.95 -16.73
CA ASN A 325 10.40 22.27 -17.16
C ASN A 325 11.61 23.21 -17.12
N PRO A 326 11.98 23.90 -18.22
CA PRO A 326 13.06 24.89 -18.16
C PRO A 326 12.65 26.16 -17.38
N GLN A 327 11.34 26.42 -17.20
CA GLN A 327 10.80 27.64 -16.59
C GLN A 327 10.46 27.50 -15.10
N VAL A 328 10.26 26.27 -14.61
CA VAL A 328 10.11 25.98 -13.16
C VAL A 328 11.05 24.85 -12.79
N THR A 329 11.56 24.82 -11.55
CA THR A 329 12.45 23.75 -11.08
C THR A 329 11.79 22.37 -11.01
N ALA A 330 10.49 22.27 -11.30
CA ALA A 330 9.69 21.04 -11.19
C ALA A 330 9.64 20.24 -12.50
N THR A 331 9.53 18.91 -12.37
CA THR A 331 9.32 17.99 -13.49
C THR A 331 7.84 18.00 -13.93
N ILE A 332 7.60 18.11 -15.24
CA ILE A 332 6.26 18.00 -15.84
C ILE A 332 5.99 16.54 -16.13
N VAL A 333 4.84 16.04 -15.69
CA VAL A 333 4.38 14.68 -16.05
C VAL A 333 3.95 14.67 -17.52
N THR A 334 4.55 13.79 -18.33
CA THR A 334 4.28 13.64 -19.77
C THR A 334 3.59 12.33 -20.11
N GLY A 335 3.54 11.38 -19.19
CA GLY A 335 2.95 10.07 -19.44
C GLY A 335 3.04 9.12 -18.26
N ALA A 336 2.77 7.85 -18.52
CA ALA A 336 2.93 6.73 -17.63
C ALA A 336 3.59 5.55 -18.34
N HIS A 337 4.29 4.70 -17.58
CA HIS A 337 4.96 3.54 -18.11
C HIS A 337 4.87 2.34 -17.16
N PHE A 338 4.92 1.15 -17.76
CA PHE A 338 5.18 -0.12 -17.10
C PHE A 338 6.20 -0.88 -17.93
N THR A 339 7.35 -1.17 -17.35
CA THR A 339 8.49 -1.79 -18.01
C THR A 339 8.96 -2.98 -17.20
N LEU A 340 9.13 -4.12 -17.85
CA LEU A 340 9.77 -5.31 -17.30
C LEU A 340 11.24 -5.31 -17.69
N TYR A 341 12.13 -5.58 -16.74
CA TYR A 341 13.55 -5.76 -16.96
C TYR A 341 13.84 -7.26 -16.80
N PRO A 342 13.97 -8.03 -17.90
CA PRO A 342 14.11 -9.49 -17.82
C PRO A 342 15.42 -9.95 -17.18
N SER A 343 16.47 -9.13 -17.29
CA SER A 343 17.75 -9.30 -16.61
C SER A 343 18.53 -7.98 -16.58
N LEU A 344 19.68 -7.95 -15.89
CA LEU A 344 20.58 -6.80 -15.82
C LEU A 344 21.21 -6.44 -17.17
N ILE A 345 21.29 -7.39 -18.10
CA ILE A 345 21.95 -7.23 -19.41
C ILE A 345 20.97 -7.26 -20.59
N ALA A 346 19.73 -7.69 -20.38
CA ALA A 346 18.72 -7.75 -21.42
C ALA A 346 18.07 -6.39 -21.66
N GLU A 347 17.60 -6.17 -22.89
CA GLU A 347 16.80 -5.00 -23.22
C GLU A 347 15.47 -4.99 -22.44
N PRO A 348 15.06 -3.85 -21.86
CA PRO A 348 13.80 -3.76 -21.14
C PRO A 348 12.59 -3.92 -22.07
N ILE A 349 11.57 -4.64 -21.61
CA ILE A 349 10.30 -4.86 -22.31
C ILE A 349 9.27 -3.83 -21.84
N ARG A 350 8.83 -2.95 -22.72
CA ARG A 350 7.79 -1.96 -22.41
C ARG A 350 6.41 -2.56 -22.57
N LEU A 351 5.80 -2.94 -21.46
CA LEU A 351 4.46 -3.55 -21.42
C LEU A 351 3.33 -2.50 -21.48
N LEU A 352 3.60 -1.27 -21.03
CA LEU A 352 2.68 -0.15 -21.18
C LEU A 352 3.46 1.15 -21.35
N GLU A 353 3.03 1.96 -22.32
CA GLU A 353 3.46 3.36 -22.44
C GLU A 353 2.25 4.22 -22.82
N VAL A 354 1.92 5.19 -21.96
CA VAL A 354 0.82 6.14 -22.18
C VAL A 354 1.40 7.54 -22.23
N GLN A 355 1.12 8.27 -23.29
CA GLN A 355 1.47 9.69 -23.39
C GLN A 355 0.26 10.56 -23.03
N TYR A 356 0.46 11.50 -22.11
CA TYR A 356 -0.56 12.48 -21.78
C TYR A 356 -0.50 13.66 -22.74
N GLY A 357 -1.65 14.08 -23.26
CA GLY A 357 -1.75 15.26 -24.11
C GLY A 357 -1.16 16.49 -23.42
N THR A 358 -0.36 17.27 -24.15
CA THR A 358 0.43 18.42 -23.67
C THR A 358 -0.41 19.63 -23.22
N ARG A 359 -1.74 19.55 -23.23
CA ARG A 359 -2.62 20.74 -23.25
C ARG A 359 -2.73 21.54 -21.96
N ASN A 360 -2.12 21.15 -20.84
CA ASN A 360 -2.15 21.97 -19.61
C ASN A 360 -0.80 21.95 -18.86
N HIS A 361 0.11 22.84 -19.27
CA HIS A 361 1.45 23.02 -18.70
C HIS A 361 1.49 23.53 -17.23
N ASN A 362 0.34 23.91 -16.66
CA ASN A 362 0.25 24.54 -15.33
C ASN A 362 -0.56 23.74 -14.31
N ALA A 363 -1.10 22.57 -14.66
CA ALA A 363 -1.76 21.73 -13.67
C ALA A 363 -0.68 21.04 -12.82
N ALA A 364 -0.72 21.29 -11.51
CA ALA A 364 0.10 20.56 -10.54
C ALA A 364 -0.02 19.03 -10.77
N PRO A 365 0.94 18.20 -10.28
CA PRO A 365 1.02 16.76 -10.52
C PRO A 365 -0.08 15.96 -9.79
N SER A 366 -1.29 16.48 -9.71
CA SER A 366 -2.49 15.78 -9.26
C SER A 366 -2.96 14.76 -10.30
N SER A 367 -2.20 14.51 -11.38
CA SER A 367 -2.47 13.38 -12.25
C SER A 367 -2.29 12.11 -11.44
N PRO A 368 -3.32 11.25 -11.39
CA PRO A 368 -3.10 9.91 -10.93
C PRO A 368 -2.04 9.33 -11.86
N GLY A 369 -0.84 9.05 -11.34
CA GLY A 369 0.02 8.08 -11.99
C GLY A 369 -0.74 6.75 -12.13
N PRO A 370 -0.21 5.76 -12.87
CA PRO A 370 -0.78 4.42 -12.85
C PRO A 370 -0.94 4.01 -11.38
N TYR A 371 -2.19 3.91 -10.92
CA TYR A 371 -2.46 3.46 -9.57
C TYR A 371 -2.02 2.01 -9.51
N GLY A 372 -0.91 1.75 -8.81
CA GLY A 372 -0.46 0.43 -8.34
C GLY A 372 -0.43 -0.69 -9.38
N VAL A 373 0.76 -1.17 -9.72
CA VAL A 373 0.88 -2.48 -10.37
C VAL A 373 0.85 -3.56 -9.30
N PHE A 374 0.01 -4.56 -9.51
CA PHE A 374 0.01 -5.78 -8.71
C PHE A 374 0.44 -6.93 -9.60
N ALA A 375 1.42 -7.72 -9.16
CA ALA A 375 1.85 -8.92 -9.86
C ALA A 375 1.22 -10.17 -9.22
N SER A 376 0.90 -11.16 -10.04
CA SER A 376 0.66 -12.53 -9.59
C SER A 376 1.90 -13.09 -8.87
N ALA A 377 1.74 -14.17 -8.12
CA ALA A 377 2.85 -14.76 -7.34
C ALA A 377 3.98 -15.24 -8.23
N ASP A 378 3.64 -15.76 -9.41
CA ASP A 378 4.57 -16.21 -10.44
C ASP A 378 5.04 -15.07 -11.37
N ALA A 379 4.50 -13.86 -11.23
CA ALA A 379 4.70 -12.72 -12.13
C ALA A 379 4.44 -13.04 -13.63
N GLU A 380 3.50 -13.95 -13.90
CA GLU A 380 2.96 -14.22 -15.23
C GLU A 380 1.86 -13.23 -15.62
N CYS A 381 1.23 -12.58 -14.63
CA CYS A 381 0.16 -11.64 -14.87
C CYS A 381 0.27 -10.42 -13.98
N PHE A 382 -0.06 -9.26 -14.54
CA PHE A 382 0.00 -7.96 -13.90
C PHE A 382 -1.36 -7.27 -13.97
N LEU A 383 -1.79 -6.65 -12.89
CA LEU A 383 -2.92 -5.73 -12.89
C LEU A 383 -2.43 -4.32 -13.12
N LEU A 384 -2.93 -3.70 -14.19
CA LEU A 384 -2.59 -2.35 -14.61
C LEU A 384 -3.85 -1.49 -14.63
N CYS A 385 -3.73 -0.25 -14.17
CA CYS A 385 -4.79 0.74 -14.30
C CYS A 385 -4.54 1.60 -15.54
N GLN A 386 -5.43 1.54 -16.53
CA GLN A 386 -5.29 2.25 -17.82
C GLN A 386 -6.41 3.27 -18.03
N SER A 387 -6.10 4.43 -18.62
CA SER A 387 -7.12 5.40 -19.04
C SER A 387 -7.98 4.85 -20.17
N GLY A 388 -9.29 5.11 -20.12
CA GLY A 388 -10.20 4.82 -21.22
C GLY A 388 -9.92 5.66 -22.48
N PRO A 389 -10.63 5.36 -23.59
CA PRO A 389 -10.39 5.95 -24.91
C PRO A 389 -10.48 7.48 -24.94
N GLY A 390 -11.24 8.10 -24.02
CA GLY A 390 -11.40 9.55 -23.94
C GLY A 390 -10.27 10.29 -23.21
N ASN A 391 -9.26 9.58 -22.71
CA ASN A 391 -8.15 10.14 -21.91
C ASN A 391 -8.62 10.96 -20.69
N ASN A 392 -9.86 10.68 -20.23
CA ASN A 392 -10.49 11.38 -19.14
C ASN A 392 -10.25 10.62 -17.83
N ARG A 393 -9.95 11.33 -16.73
CA ARG A 393 -9.59 10.70 -15.43
C ARG A 393 -10.68 9.80 -14.83
N TRP A 394 -11.90 9.88 -15.35
CA TRP A 394 -13.06 9.12 -14.90
C TRP A 394 -13.29 7.81 -15.66
N GLU A 395 -12.47 7.53 -16.68
CA GLU A 395 -12.59 6.31 -17.51
C GLU A 395 -11.46 5.30 -17.24
N TRP A 396 -10.71 5.45 -16.15
CA TRP A 396 -9.62 4.54 -15.86
C TRP A 396 -10.18 3.16 -15.53
N ARG A 397 -9.60 2.08 -16.05
CA ARG A 397 -10.07 0.70 -15.84
C ARG A 397 -8.91 -0.19 -15.46
N TRP A 398 -9.20 -1.14 -14.57
CA TRP A 398 -8.27 -2.22 -14.27
C TRP A 398 -8.25 -3.24 -15.42
N ARG A 399 -7.05 -3.58 -15.87
CA ARG A 399 -6.77 -4.57 -16.91
C ARG A 399 -5.78 -5.58 -16.38
N LEU A 400 -5.93 -6.82 -16.83
CA LEU A 400 -4.91 -7.84 -16.70
C LEU A 400 -3.97 -7.72 -17.91
N CYS A 401 -2.68 -7.79 -17.67
CA CYS A 401 -1.61 -7.80 -18.65
C CYS A 401 -0.80 -9.07 -18.43
N ASP A 402 -0.53 -9.85 -19.48
CA ASP A 402 0.46 -10.93 -19.41
C ASP A 402 1.88 -10.43 -19.67
N ARG A 403 2.85 -11.34 -19.70
CA ARG A 403 4.27 -11.03 -19.90
C ARG A 403 4.59 -10.59 -21.32
N GLU A 404 3.75 -10.97 -22.28
CA GLU A 404 3.82 -10.57 -23.69
C GLU A 404 3.19 -9.20 -23.93
N GLY A 405 2.55 -8.61 -22.92
CA GLY A 405 1.89 -7.30 -23.00
C GLY A 405 0.45 -7.37 -23.50
N ALA A 406 -0.14 -8.56 -23.66
CA ALA A 406 -1.52 -8.71 -24.07
C ALA A 406 -2.46 -8.30 -22.93
N LEU A 407 -3.33 -7.34 -23.23
CA LEU A 407 -4.25 -6.75 -22.28
C LEU A 407 -5.64 -7.37 -22.40
N ARG A 408 -6.25 -7.64 -21.26
CA ARG A 408 -7.62 -8.16 -21.15
C ARG A 408 -8.38 -7.54 -19.98
N PRO A 409 -9.73 -7.46 -20.03
CA PRO A 409 -10.51 -6.94 -18.91
C PRO A 409 -10.34 -7.79 -17.65
N LEU A 410 -10.39 -7.14 -16.48
CA LEU A 410 -10.51 -7.80 -15.19
C LEU A 410 -11.99 -8.15 -14.96
N ALA A 411 -12.34 -9.45 -14.90
CA ALA A 411 -13.72 -9.98 -14.96
C ALA A 411 -14.43 -9.72 -16.33
N PRO A 412 -15.57 -10.38 -16.65
CA PRO A 412 -16.35 -9.97 -17.83
C PRO A 412 -16.67 -8.48 -17.72
N GLU A 413 -16.71 -7.76 -18.85
CA GLU A 413 -16.65 -6.28 -18.93
C GLU A 413 -17.69 -5.59 -18.03
N ALA A 414 -17.36 -5.43 -16.74
CA ALA A 414 -18.21 -4.73 -15.79
C ALA A 414 -17.94 -3.23 -16.00
N PRO A 415 -18.92 -2.45 -16.49
CA PRO A 415 -18.76 -1.00 -16.66
C PRO A 415 -18.43 -0.29 -15.33
N ASP A 416 -18.71 -0.94 -14.20
CA ASP A 416 -18.54 -0.42 -12.85
C ASP A 416 -17.11 -0.56 -12.26
N LEU A 417 -16.17 -1.22 -12.96
CA LEU A 417 -14.76 -1.36 -12.54
C LEU A 417 -13.90 -0.14 -12.91
N ALA A 418 -14.49 1.06 -12.89
CA ALA A 418 -13.76 2.29 -13.13
C ALA A 418 -12.87 2.65 -11.93
N ALA A 419 -11.56 2.81 -12.13
CA ALA A 419 -10.75 3.55 -11.18
C ALA A 419 -11.16 5.04 -11.25
N PRO A 420 -11.29 5.75 -10.11
CA PRO A 420 -10.81 5.38 -8.77
C PRO A 420 -11.87 4.78 -7.82
N SER A 421 -13.08 4.42 -8.27
CA SER A 421 -14.13 3.92 -7.37
C SER A 421 -13.78 2.55 -6.78
N VAL A 422 -13.09 1.71 -7.55
CA VAL A 422 -12.58 0.41 -7.11
C VAL A 422 -11.06 0.42 -6.99
N ARG A 423 -10.56 -0.06 -5.85
CA ARG A 423 -9.13 -0.27 -5.55
C ARG A 423 -8.81 -1.74 -5.45
N ILE A 424 -7.56 -2.08 -5.71
CA ILE A 424 -7.05 -3.46 -5.67
C ILE A 424 -6.15 -3.61 -4.43
N ALA A 425 -6.28 -4.75 -3.75
CA ALA A 425 -5.37 -5.18 -2.69
C ALA A 425 -4.30 -6.14 -3.23
N GLY A 426 -4.64 -6.95 -4.24
CA GLY A 426 -3.72 -7.84 -4.95
C GLY A 426 -4.39 -9.16 -5.36
N PHE A 427 -3.58 -10.09 -5.88
CA PHE A 427 -4.02 -11.43 -6.24
C PHE A 427 -4.14 -12.34 -5.01
N ALA A 428 -5.09 -13.29 -5.08
CA ALA A 428 -5.36 -14.27 -4.03
C ALA A 428 -5.71 -15.66 -4.59
N LYS A 429 -5.72 -16.67 -3.72
CA LYS A 429 -6.13 -18.05 -4.05
C LYS A 429 -5.33 -18.65 -5.22
N GLY A 430 -4.00 -18.61 -5.13
CA GLY A 430 -3.12 -19.05 -6.23
C GLY A 430 -3.40 -18.29 -7.52
N ASP A 431 -3.59 -16.97 -7.42
CA ASP A 431 -3.77 -16.01 -8.51
C ASP A 431 -5.03 -16.20 -9.37
N ARG A 432 -5.99 -16.98 -8.89
CA ARG A 432 -7.31 -17.17 -9.53
C ARG A 432 -8.32 -16.08 -9.21
N GLU A 433 -8.05 -15.30 -8.16
CA GLU A 433 -8.91 -14.21 -7.73
C GLU A 433 -8.09 -12.96 -7.46
N VAL A 434 -8.74 -11.81 -7.55
CA VAL A 434 -8.19 -10.49 -7.19
C VAL A 434 -9.05 -9.90 -6.12
N ILE A 435 -8.43 -9.50 -5.02
CA ILE A 435 -9.12 -8.81 -3.95
C ILE A 435 -9.24 -7.33 -4.32
N ALA A 436 -10.48 -6.88 -4.39
CA ALA A 436 -10.85 -5.52 -4.74
C ALA A 436 -11.80 -4.95 -3.69
N TYR A 437 -11.82 -3.63 -3.58
CA TYR A 437 -12.64 -2.93 -2.61
C TYR A 437 -13.00 -1.53 -3.06
N ASP A 438 -14.12 -1.05 -2.55
CA ASP A 438 -14.51 0.35 -2.61
C ASP A 438 -14.58 0.92 -1.19
N ARG A 439 -15.37 1.97 -0.96
CA ARG A 439 -15.53 2.58 0.38
C ARG A 439 -16.46 1.81 1.30
N THR A 440 -17.29 0.94 0.74
CA THR A 440 -18.45 0.30 1.37
C THR A 440 -18.36 -1.22 1.43
N GLY A 441 -17.38 -1.81 0.75
CA GLY A 441 -17.19 -3.25 0.81
C GLY A 441 -15.89 -3.76 0.23
N LEU A 442 -15.66 -5.03 0.51
CA LEU A 442 -14.54 -5.83 0.05
C LEU A 442 -15.08 -7.05 -0.69
N PHE A 443 -14.50 -7.36 -1.84
CA PHE A 443 -14.93 -8.46 -2.70
C PHE A 443 -13.73 -9.11 -3.42
N ALA A 444 -13.95 -10.34 -3.89
CA ALA A 444 -13.02 -11.10 -4.71
C ALA A 444 -13.56 -11.18 -6.14
N LEU A 445 -12.72 -10.82 -7.11
CA LEU A 445 -13.02 -10.86 -8.54
C LEU A 445 -12.31 -12.07 -9.17
N PRO A 446 -12.98 -12.88 -10.01
CA PRO A 446 -12.33 -13.98 -10.69
C PRO A 446 -11.34 -13.47 -11.74
N VAL A 447 -10.22 -14.18 -11.88
CA VAL A 447 -9.20 -13.96 -12.91
C VAL A 447 -9.22 -15.15 -13.87
N SER A 448 -9.42 -14.86 -15.16
CA SER A 448 -9.25 -15.88 -16.19
C SER A 448 -7.76 -16.24 -16.33
N PRO A 449 -7.38 -17.52 -16.38
CA PRO A 449 -5.98 -17.88 -16.60
C PRO A 449 -5.46 -17.40 -17.97
N PRO A 450 -4.16 -17.12 -18.13
CA PRO A 450 -3.56 -16.81 -19.43
C PRO A 450 -3.93 -17.88 -20.47
N GLY A 451 -4.28 -17.48 -21.69
CA GLY A 451 -4.65 -18.41 -22.77
C GLY A 451 -6.10 -18.94 -22.78
N ALA A 452 -6.94 -18.59 -21.81
CA ALA A 452 -8.37 -18.85 -21.91
C ALA A 452 -8.97 -18.01 -23.06
N LYS A 453 -9.37 -18.66 -24.16
CA LYS A 453 -10.08 -17.98 -25.26
C LYS A 453 -11.33 -17.33 -24.70
N SER A 454 -11.54 -16.04 -25.01
CA SER A 454 -12.82 -15.37 -24.75
C SER A 454 -13.93 -16.17 -25.43
N THR A 455 -14.76 -16.84 -24.65
CA THR A 455 -15.98 -17.47 -25.14
C THR A 455 -17.13 -16.45 -25.21
N SER A 456 -16.83 -15.19 -25.51
CA SER A 456 -17.86 -14.25 -25.92
C SER A 456 -18.38 -14.74 -27.27
N ALA A 457 -19.50 -15.46 -27.25
CA ALA A 457 -20.31 -15.67 -28.43
C ALA A 457 -20.56 -14.30 -29.08
N PRO A 458 -20.48 -14.17 -30.41
CA PRO A 458 -20.84 -12.93 -31.06
C PRO A 458 -22.27 -12.58 -30.67
N SER A 459 -22.46 -11.43 -30.02
CA SER A 459 -23.79 -10.88 -29.79
C SER A 459 -24.49 -10.69 -31.15
N PRO A 460 -25.77 -11.05 -31.28
CA PRO A 460 -26.53 -10.86 -32.51
C PRO A 460 -26.70 -9.38 -32.89
#